data_AF-A0A3S4R089-F1
#
_entry.id   AF-A0A3S4R089-F1
#
_cell.length_a   1.000
_cell.length_b   1.000
_cell.length_c   1.000
_cell.angle_alpha   90.00
_cell.angle_beta   90.00
_cell.angle_gamma   90.00
#
_symmetry.space_group_name_H-M   'P 1'
#
loop_
_entity.id
_entity.type
_entity.pdbx_description
1 polymer ?
#
loop_
_entity_poly.entity_id
_entity_poly.type
_entity_poly.pdbx_seq_one_letter_code
_entity_poly.pdbx_strand_id
1 'polypeptide(L)' 'MAKSVSSKNNKSINAEMLKHSCFIELEEIPFEQFMETVRKTGRDVTEQEAKEMLEFLYMLTRITIKHFFSPE' A
#
# COMPACT_ATOMS: atom_id res chain seq x y z
N MET A 1 -41.59 12.62 7.85
CA MET A 1 -40.85 11.93 6.77
C MET A 1 -39.46 12.56 6.69
N ALA A 2 -38.43 11.86 7.19
CA ALA A 2 -37.04 12.29 7.07
C ALA A 2 -36.50 11.86 5.71
N LYS A 3 -35.94 12.79 4.94
CA LYS A 3 -35.07 12.48 3.79
C LYS A 3 -33.64 12.84 4.18
N SER A 4 -32.87 11.83 4.57
CA SER A 4 -31.42 11.92 4.67
C SER A 4 -30.84 11.97 3.27
N VAL A 5 -30.20 13.09 2.92
CA VAL A 5 -29.35 13.17 1.72
C VAL A 5 -27.91 13.21 2.23
N SER A 6 -27.27 12.05 2.17
CA SER A 6 -25.83 11.89 2.37
C SER A 6 -25.10 12.67 1.27
N SER A 7 -24.53 13.82 1.64
CA SER A 7 -23.70 14.61 0.73
C SER A 7 -22.25 14.13 0.86
N LYS A 8 -21.82 13.34 -0.12
CA LYS A 8 -20.43 12.92 -0.33
C LYS A 8 -19.56 14.17 -0.40
N ASN A 9 -18.72 14.37 0.61
CA ASN A 9 -17.73 15.45 0.60
C ASN A 9 -16.57 15.02 -0.31
N ASN A 10 -16.74 15.25 -1.61
CA ASN A 10 -15.68 15.17 -2.61
C ASN A 10 -14.62 16.21 -2.26
N LYS A 11 -13.57 15.80 -1.55
CA LYS A 11 -12.31 16.56 -1.51
C LYS A 11 -11.72 16.47 -2.92
N SER A 12 -11.91 17.52 -3.71
CA SER A 12 -11.31 17.63 -5.04
C SER A 12 -9.79 17.70 -4.88
N ILE A 13 -9.10 16.61 -5.19
CA ILE A 13 -7.65 16.56 -5.23
C ILE A 13 -7.19 17.45 -6.40
N ASN A 14 -6.34 18.44 -6.12
CA ASN A 14 -5.81 19.33 -7.15
C ASN A 14 -4.85 18.54 -8.06
N ALA A 15 -5.20 18.40 -9.34
CA ALA A 15 -4.45 17.60 -10.31
C ALA A 15 -2.99 18.08 -10.52
N GLU A 16 -2.67 19.33 -10.21
CA GLU A 16 -1.29 19.86 -10.27
C GLU A 16 -0.45 19.38 -9.07
N MET A 17 -1.04 19.17 -7.90
CA MET A 17 -0.32 18.69 -6.71
C MET A 17 0.08 17.21 -6.81
N LEU A 18 -0.69 16.43 -7.58
CA LEU A 18 -0.37 15.04 -7.93
C LEU A 18 0.78 14.92 -8.95
N LYS A 19 1.17 16.01 -9.63
CA LYS A 19 2.25 15.96 -10.64
C LYS A 19 3.65 15.86 -10.04
N HIS A 20 3.85 16.25 -8.78
CA HIS A 20 5.16 16.31 -8.13
C HIS A 20 5.28 15.46 -6.86
N SER A 21 4.19 14.83 -6.44
CA SER A 21 4.21 13.88 -5.34
C SER A 21 3.61 12.60 -5.86
N CYS A 22 4.47 11.63 -6.19
CA CYS A 22 4.05 10.28 -6.49
C CYS A 22 3.51 9.62 -5.21
N PHE A 23 2.32 10.02 -4.79
CA PHE A 23 1.46 9.23 -3.92
C PHE A 23 0.92 8.07 -4.76
N ILE A 24 1.81 7.17 -5.15
CA ILE A 24 1.42 5.87 -5.68
C ILE A 24 0.93 5.08 -4.47
N GLU A 25 -0.38 4.96 -4.35
CA GLU A 25 -0.98 4.06 -3.38
C GLU A 25 -0.50 2.64 -3.70
N LEU A 26 0.09 1.98 -2.70
CA LEU A 26 0.48 0.60 -2.81
C LEU A 26 -0.72 -0.26 -2.46
N GLU A 27 -1.12 -1.15 -3.36
CA GLU A 27 -2.08 -2.20 -3.04
C GLU A 27 -1.47 -3.09 -1.95
N GLU A 28 -2.15 -3.18 -0.82
CA GLU A 28 -1.69 -4.02 0.28
C GLU A 28 -2.01 -5.48 -0.01
N ILE A 29 -0.97 -6.32 0.03
CA ILE A 29 -1.07 -7.78 0.06
C ILE A 29 -1.68 -8.19 1.40
N PRO A 30 -2.80 -8.93 1.42
CA PRO A 30 -3.36 -9.50 2.64
C PRO A 30 -2.34 -10.40 3.34
N PHE A 31 -2.19 -10.23 4.65
CA PHE A 31 -1.17 -10.93 5.42
C PHE A 31 -1.30 -12.46 5.34
N GLU A 32 -2.53 -12.98 5.28
CA GLU A 32 -2.81 -14.41 5.15
C GLU A 32 -2.28 -14.97 3.83
N GLN A 33 -2.42 -14.22 2.73
CA GLN A 33 -1.89 -14.61 1.42
C GLN A 33 -0.36 -14.58 1.39
N PHE A 34 0.22 -13.58 2.04
CA PHE A 34 1.67 -13.51 2.23
C PHE A 34 2.19 -14.72 3.01
N MET A 35 1.56 -15.04 4.14
CA MET A 35 1.89 -16.20 4.97
C MET A 35 1.78 -17.53 4.21
N GLU A 36 0.72 -17.72 3.41
CA GLU A 36 0.57 -18.92 2.58
C GLU A 36 1.71 -19.03 1.56
N THR A 37 2.11 -17.90 0.96
CA THR A 37 3.22 -17.84 0.00
C THR A 37 4.55 -18.19 0.66
N VAL A 38 4.82 -17.65 1.84
CA VAL A 38 6.03 -17.93 2.60
C VAL A 38 6.09 -19.41 3.01
N ARG A 39 4.98 -20.00 3.47
CA ARG A 39 4.91 -21.42 3.85
C ARG A 39 5.18 -22.37 2.69
N LYS A 40 4.82 -21.98 1.45
CA LYS A 40 5.14 -22.77 0.24
C LYS A 40 6.65 -22.90 -0.01
N THR A 41 7.49 -22.06 0.60
CA THR A 41 8.95 -22.17 0.49
C THR A 41 9.54 -23.33 1.31
N GLY A 42 8.72 -24.02 2.12
CA GLY A 42 9.17 -25.10 3.00
C GLY A 42 9.95 -24.62 4.23
N ARG A 43 9.99 -23.29 4.46
CA ARG A 43 10.57 -22.70 5.66
C ARG A 43 9.51 -22.49 6.72
N ASP A 44 9.85 -22.84 7.96
CA ASP A 44 9.04 -22.47 9.11
C ASP A 44 9.32 -21.00 9.43
N VAL A 45 8.30 -20.17 9.24
CA VAL A 45 8.37 -18.72 9.45
C VAL A 45 7.27 -18.35 10.41
N THR A 46 7.65 -17.71 11.50
CA THR A 46 6.72 -17.22 12.51
C THR A 46 5.92 -16.04 11.97
N GLU A 47 4.78 -15.76 12.62
CA GLU A 47 3.96 -14.60 12.25
C GLU A 47 4.73 -13.28 12.35
N GLN A 48 5.60 -13.16 13.36
CA GLN A 48 6.41 -11.96 13.58
C GLN A 48 7.44 -11.76 12.46
N GLU A 49 8.18 -12.81 12.11
CA GLU A 49 9.14 -12.76 11.00
C GLU A 49 8.44 -12.42 9.69
N ALA A 50 7.25 -12.96 9.45
CA ALA A 50 6.47 -12.66 8.26
C ALA A 50 6.03 -11.19 8.20
N LYS A 51 5.64 -10.58 9.32
CA LYS A 51 5.32 -9.15 9.38
C LYS A 51 6.54 -8.30 9.02
N GLU A 52 7.69 -8.63 9.59
CA GLU A 52 8.96 -7.93 9.31
C GLU A 52 9.37 -8.06 7.84
N MET A 53 9.23 -9.26 7.25
CA MET A 53 9.47 -9.47 5.82
C MET A 53 8.54 -8.62 4.96
N LEU A 54 7.25 -8.57 5.28
CA LEU A 54 6.27 -7.82 4.52
C LEU A 54 6.52 -6.30 4.62
N GLU A 55 6.85 -5.78 5.80
CA GLU A 55 7.27 -4.39 5.99
C GLU A 55 8.52 -4.04 5.17
N PHE A 56 9.51 -4.92 5.15
CA PHE A 56 10.72 -4.73 4.36
C PHE A 56 10.43 -4.67 2.85
N LEU A 57 9.54 -5.53 2.35
CA LEU A 57 9.10 -5.51 0.95
C LEU A 57 8.39 -4.21 0.58
N TYR A 58 7.50 -3.71 1.44
CA TYR A 58 6.85 -2.42 1.21
C TYR A 58 7.86 -1.27 1.22
N MET A 59 8.82 -1.28 2.14
CA MET A 59 9.88 -0.28 2.18
C MET A 59 10.68 -0.25 0.87
N LEU A 60 11.12 -1.42 0.38
CA LEU A 60 11.83 -1.53 -0.91
C LEU A 60 10.98 -1.02 -2.07
N THR A 61 9.69 -1.35 -2.07
CA THR A 61 8.76 -0.91 -3.12
C THR A 61 8.64 0.62 -3.12
N ARG A 62 8.47 1.25 -1.94
CA ARG A 62 8.42 2.71 -1.79
C ARG A 62 9.72 3.39 -2.25
N ILE A 63 10.88 2.82 -1.89
CA ILE A 63 12.18 3.34 -2.33
C ILE A 63 12.29 3.27 -3.85
N THR A 64 11.91 2.13 -4.44
CA THR A 64 11.96 1.90 -5.89
C THR A 64 11.05 2.88 -6.62
N ILE A 65 9.81 3.06 -6.13
CA ILE A 65 8.87 4.06 -6.68
C ILE A 65 9.47 5.45 -6.62
N LYS A 66 10.01 5.85 -5.46
CA LYS A 66 10.62 7.16 -5.29
C LYS A 66 11.77 7.36 -6.27
N HIS A 67 12.64 6.36 -6.44
CA HIS A 67 13.84 6.50 -7.25
C HIS A 67 13.57 6.54 -8.75
N PHE A 68 12.62 5.73 -9.24
CA PHE A 68 12.39 5.57 -10.68
C PHE A 68 11.17 6.30 -11.22
N PHE A 69 10.18 6.59 -10.36
CA PHE A 69 8.88 7.09 -10.78
C PHE A 69 8.49 8.44 -10.19
N SER A 70 9.20 8.93 -9.16
CA SER A 70 9.01 10.28 -8.61
C SER A 70 10.19 11.18 -9.02
N PRO A 71 10.06 12.01 -10.06
CA PRO A 71 11.09 13.01 -10.37
C PRO A 71 11.22 14.01 -9.21
N GLU A 72 12.41 14.62 -9.05
CA GLU A 72 12.72 15.60 -7.99
C GLU A 72 11.74 16.78 -7.92
#